data_AF-A0A4R4PTC9-F1
#
_entry.id   AF-A0A4R4PTC9-F1
#
_cell.length_a   1.000
_cell.length_b   1.000
_cell.length_c   1.000
_cell.angle_alpha   90.00
_cell.angle_beta   90.00
_cell.angle_gamma   90.00
#
_symmetry.space_group_name_H-M   'P 1'
#
loop_
_entity.id
_entity.type
_entity.pdbx_description
1 polymer ?
#
loop_
_entity_poly.entity_id
_entity_poly.type
_entity_poly.pdbx_seq_one_letter_code
_entity_poly.pdbx_strand_id
1 'polypeptide(L)'
;MAEPGRQGQPPPLRAAAAPAAAGCILAGTAAVTIAVLAGPGPGFTGYVSEAGIAGSGHALTYRIGVYALAAGVLLLAAALPARLWMAAALLGAGSLSTALSGTVTCSVGCPLPPFERATVGDLVHGGASIAATGTIVLAMVAVALHRDAGRRLRGLAAGAAAVALPLCAAVGLAMLLVGRGSLVGVLERVVLAVAVLWGVATATVLGFTDPPAPPVRTGGASRTGDGKRHPPSSEGFDHRRPPS
;
A
#
# COMPACT_ATOMS: atom_id res chain seq x y z
N MET A 1 -7.35 -40.09 2.68
CA MET A 1 -6.06 -39.34 2.63
C MET A 1 -6.28 -38.15 1.73
N ALA A 2 -6.33 -36.94 2.31
CA ALA A 2 -6.48 -35.71 1.55
C ALA A 2 -5.11 -35.30 0.99
N GLU A 3 -5.04 -35.07 -0.32
CA GLU A 3 -3.85 -34.56 -0.99
C GLU A 3 -3.36 -33.27 -0.29
N PRO A 4 -2.09 -33.20 0.13
CA PRO A 4 -1.52 -31.96 0.64
C PRO A 4 -1.60 -30.90 -0.45
N GLY A 5 -2.36 -29.84 -0.16
CA GLY A 5 -2.73 -28.79 -1.10
C GLY A 5 -1.56 -28.28 -1.94
N ARG A 6 -1.70 -28.45 -3.25
CA ARG A 6 -0.95 -27.77 -4.30
C ARG A 6 -1.00 -26.26 -4.03
N GLN A 7 0.01 -25.73 -3.35
CA GLN A 7 0.16 -24.29 -3.17
C GLN A 7 0.44 -23.68 -4.55
N GLY A 8 -0.64 -23.24 -5.21
CA GLY A 8 -0.59 -22.69 -6.55
C GLY A 8 0.37 -21.51 -6.61
N GLN A 9 1.16 -21.46 -7.69
CA GLN A 9 1.94 -20.27 -8.04
C GLN A 9 1.06 -19.02 -7.91
N PRO A 10 1.58 -17.91 -7.36
CA PRO A 10 0.85 -16.66 -7.39
C PRO A 10 0.49 -16.33 -8.85
N PRO A 11 -0.76 -15.93 -9.14
CA PRO A 11 -1.16 -15.65 -10.51
C PRO A 11 -0.23 -14.58 -11.11
N PRO A 12 0.18 -14.69 -12.39
CA PRO A 12 1.18 -13.84 -13.02
C PRO A 12 0.88 -12.34 -12.91
N LEU A 13 -0.41 -11.98 -12.78
CA LEU A 13 -0.89 -10.62 -12.57
C LEU A 13 -0.36 -9.97 -11.27
N ARG A 14 -0.20 -10.73 -10.17
CA ARG A 14 0.32 -10.18 -8.91
C ARG A 14 1.80 -9.85 -8.97
N ALA A 15 2.58 -10.68 -9.65
CA ALA A 15 4.01 -10.50 -9.81
C ALA A 15 4.33 -9.24 -10.64
N ALA A 16 3.53 -8.95 -11.67
CA ALA A 16 3.66 -7.73 -12.47
C ALA A 16 3.12 -6.48 -11.75
N ALA A 17 2.11 -6.63 -10.88
CA ALA A 17 1.48 -5.50 -10.20
C ALA A 17 2.43 -4.78 -9.23
N ALA A 18 3.32 -5.49 -8.53
CA ALA A 18 4.26 -4.90 -7.58
C ALA A 18 5.26 -3.91 -8.22
N PRO A 19 6.05 -4.26 -9.25
CA PRO A 19 6.95 -3.31 -9.90
C PRO A 19 6.18 -2.18 -10.62
N ALA A 20 5.02 -2.48 -11.21
CA ALA A 20 4.17 -1.45 -11.81
C ALA A 20 3.67 -0.44 -10.76
N ALA A 21 3.27 -0.90 -9.58
CA ALA A 21 2.89 -0.05 -8.45
C ALA A 21 4.04 0.89 -8.05
N ALA A 22 5.26 0.36 -7.88
CA ALA A 22 6.43 1.17 -7.54
C ALA A 22 6.71 2.23 -8.63
N GLY A 23 6.66 1.85 -9.90
CA GLY A 23 6.85 2.76 -11.03
C GLY A 23 5.80 3.88 -11.07
N CYS A 24 4.52 3.54 -10.92
CA CYS A 24 3.43 4.52 -10.87
C CYS A 24 3.54 5.46 -9.67
N ILE A 25 3.89 4.94 -8.48
CA ILE A 25 4.08 5.77 -7.28
C ILE A 25 5.25 6.75 -7.47
N LEU A 26 6.38 6.29 -7.98
CA LEU A 26 7.56 7.13 -8.21
C LEU A 26 7.30 8.20 -9.30
N ALA A 27 6.74 7.79 -10.44
CA ALA A 27 6.41 8.71 -11.53
C ALA A 27 5.36 9.74 -11.09
N GLY A 28 4.32 9.32 -10.36
CA GLY A 28 3.30 10.20 -9.82
C GLY A 28 3.86 11.20 -8.81
N THR A 29 4.69 10.74 -7.87
CA THR A 29 5.39 11.59 -6.90
C THR A 29 6.27 12.62 -7.58
N ALA A 30 7.05 12.20 -8.58
CA ALA A 30 7.91 13.10 -9.35
C ALA A 30 7.09 14.17 -10.09
N ALA A 31 6.00 13.79 -10.76
CA ALA A 31 5.12 14.72 -11.46
C ALA A 31 4.46 15.73 -10.50
N VAL A 32 3.95 15.28 -9.35
CA VAL A 32 3.41 16.19 -8.31
C VAL A 32 4.50 17.12 -7.78
N THR A 33 5.69 16.60 -7.50
CA THR A 33 6.81 17.41 -6.99
C THR A 33 7.23 18.47 -8.00
N ILE A 34 7.35 18.12 -9.28
CA ILE A 34 7.65 19.07 -10.36
C ILE A 34 6.56 20.15 -10.44
N ALA A 35 5.29 19.76 -10.37
CA ALA A 35 4.19 20.72 -10.42
C ALA A 35 4.19 21.67 -9.21
N VAL A 36 4.52 21.18 -8.01
CA VAL A 36 4.65 22.01 -6.79
C VAL A 36 5.84 22.96 -6.90
N LEU A 37 6.99 22.50 -7.41
CA LEU A 37 8.19 23.33 -7.55
C LEU A 37 8.06 24.40 -8.64
N ALA A 38 7.32 24.10 -9.71
CA ALA A 38 7.09 25.03 -10.81
C ALA A 38 5.89 25.98 -10.55
N GLY A 39 5.03 25.66 -9.58
CA GLY A 39 3.81 26.40 -9.28
C GLY A 39 4.04 27.86 -8.86
N PRO A 40 3.09 28.77 -9.13
CA PRO A 40 3.20 30.21 -8.85
C PRO A 40 3.13 30.60 -7.36
N GLY A 41 3.13 29.62 -6.45
CA GLY A 41 3.12 29.84 -5.01
C GLY A 41 4.51 30.14 -4.44
N PRO A 42 4.63 30.47 -3.14
CA PRO A 42 5.91 30.75 -2.47
C PRO A 42 6.83 29.51 -2.28
N GLY A 43 6.82 28.58 -3.24
CA GLY A 43 7.60 27.34 -3.21
C GLY A 43 7.08 26.37 -2.16
N PHE A 44 7.94 25.98 -1.22
CA PHE A 44 7.66 24.95 -0.21
C PHE A 44 6.68 25.38 0.89
N THR A 45 6.20 26.63 0.90
CA THR A 45 5.38 27.16 1.98
C THR A 45 3.87 27.07 1.74
N GLY A 46 3.42 26.80 0.50
CA GLY A 46 2.01 26.58 0.16
C GLY A 46 1.58 25.12 0.31
N TYR A 47 0.29 24.82 0.16
CA TYR A 47 -0.21 23.44 0.12
C TYR A 47 0.21 22.71 -1.15
N VAL A 48 0.34 21.38 -1.09
CA VAL A 48 0.64 20.56 -2.27
C VAL A 48 -0.47 20.67 -3.32
N SER A 49 -1.71 20.80 -2.86
CA SER A 49 -2.92 20.95 -3.68
C SER A 49 -3.01 22.26 -4.46
N GLU A 50 -2.27 23.31 -4.07
CA GLU A 50 -2.25 24.59 -4.80
C GLU A 50 -1.64 24.45 -6.21
N ALA A 51 -0.80 23.43 -6.44
CA ALA A 51 -0.31 23.10 -7.78
C ALA A 51 -1.41 22.64 -8.75
N GLY A 52 -2.58 22.25 -8.22
CA GLY A 52 -3.76 21.81 -8.97
C GLY A 52 -4.79 22.89 -9.27
N ILE A 53 -4.53 24.16 -8.94
CA ILE A 53 -5.48 25.26 -9.17
C ILE A 53 -5.81 25.36 -10.66
N ALA A 54 -7.10 25.47 -10.97
CA ALA A 54 -7.61 25.60 -12.33
C ALA A 54 -7.03 26.84 -13.02
N GLY A 55 -6.58 26.67 -14.27
CA GLY A 55 -5.97 27.74 -15.06
C GLY A 55 -4.47 27.96 -14.80
N SER A 56 -3.85 27.23 -13.88
CA SER A 56 -2.39 27.23 -13.74
C SER A 56 -1.73 26.39 -14.85
N GLY A 57 -0.56 26.80 -15.32
CA GLY A 57 0.21 26.05 -16.34
C GLY A 57 0.68 24.65 -15.88
N HIS A 58 0.57 24.35 -14.59
CA HIS A 58 1.04 23.10 -13.98
C HIS A 58 -0.10 22.16 -13.52
N ALA A 59 -1.36 22.60 -13.62
CA ALA A 59 -2.52 21.82 -13.19
C ALA A 59 -2.61 20.45 -13.88
N LEU A 60 -2.26 20.37 -15.16
CA LEU A 60 -2.26 19.10 -15.90
C LEU A 60 -1.19 18.14 -15.36
N THR A 61 0.04 18.61 -15.16
CA THR A 61 1.14 17.82 -14.60
C THR A 61 0.80 17.32 -13.20
N TYR A 62 0.24 18.19 -12.36
CA TYR A 62 -0.24 17.82 -11.03
C TYR A 62 -1.29 16.70 -11.11
N ARG A 63 -2.33 16.85 -11.95
CA ARG A 63 -3.39 15.83 -12.11
C ARG A 63 -2.89 14.50 -12.64
N ILE A 64 -2.02 14.52 -13.65
CA ILE A 64 -1.35 13.30 -14.14
C ILE A 64 -0.61 12.61 -12.99
N GLY A 65 0.10 13.39 -12.16
CA GLY A 65 0.78 12.90 -10.98
C GLY A 65 -0.17 12.24 -9.96
N VAL A 66 -1.29 12.90 -9.63
CA VAL A 66 -2.30 12.38 -8.71
C VAL A 66 -2.95 11.09 -9.24
N TYR A 67 -3.28 11.02 -10.53
CA TYR A 67 -3.84 9.80 -11.13
C TYR A 67 -2.81 8.67 -11.21
N ALA A 68 -1.55 8.97 -11.47
CA ALA A 68 -0.47 7.98 -11.41
C ALA A 68 -0.27 7.43 -9.99
N LEU A 69 -0.34 8.29 -8.97
CA LEU A 69 -0.34 7.86 -7.56
C LEU A 69 -1.54 6.97 -7.25
N ALA A 70 -2.75 7.34 -7.65
CA ALA A 70 -3.94 6.53 -7.47
C ALA A 70 -3.79 5.15 -8.12
N ALA A 71 -3.36 5.10 -9.39
CA ALA A 71 -3.08 3.84 -10.09
C ALA A 71 -2.02 3.00 -9.36
N GLY A 72 -0.95 3.63 -8.86
CA GLY A 72 0.09 2.95 -8.09
C GLY A 72 -0.42 2.34 -6.79
N VAL A 73 -1.28 3.06 -6.05
CA VAL A 73 -1.93 2.55 -4.83
C VAL A 73 -2.88 1.39 -5.15
N LEU A 74 -3.65 1.46 -6.24
CA LEU A 74 -4.53 0.37 -6.68
C LEU A 74 -3.74 -0.89 -7.09
N LEU A 75 -2.66 -0.71 -7.84
CA LEU A 75 -1.75 -1.80 -8.22
C LEU A 75 -1.10 -2.43 -6.98
N LEU A 76 -0.73 -1.61 -5.98
CA LEU A 76 -0.22 -2.10 -4.71
C LEU A 76 -1.28 -2.95 -3.98
N ALA A 77 -2.54 -2.52 -3.98
CA ALA A 77 -3.64 -3.29 -3.43
C ALA A 77 -3.79 -4.65 -4.13
N ALA A 78 -3.68 -4.67 -5.47
CA ALA A 78 -3.75 -5.91 -6.26
C ALA A 78 -2.55 -6.84 -6.04
N ALA A 79 -1.37 -6.29 -5.72
CA ALA A 79 -0.16 -7.05 -5.42
C ALA A 79 -0.20 -7.74 -4.04
N LEU A 80 -1.07 -7.30 -3.13
CA LEU A 80 -1.15 -7.88 -1.79
C LEU A 80 -1.64 -9.35 -1.81
N PRO A 81 -1.11 -10.22 -0.95
CA PRO A 81 -1.67 -11.55 -0.71
C PRO A 81 -3.14 -11.49 -0.29
N ALA A 82 -3.96 -12.45 -0.74
CA ALA A 82 -5.40 -12.50 -0.45
C ALA A 82 -5.74 -12.48 1.06
N ARG A 83 -4.85 -13.03 1.91
CA ARG A 83 -4.99 -12.96 3.37
C ARG A 83 -4.99 -11.53 3.92
N LEU A 84 -4.37 -10.58 3.21
CA LEU A 84 -4.35 -9.15 3.56
C LEU A 84 -5.48 -8.37 2.88
N TRP A 85 -6.64 -9.00 2.64
CA TRP A 85 -7.76 -8.39 1.93
C TRP A 85 -8.24 -7.07 2.56
N MET A 86 -8.20 -6.95 3.89
CA MET A 86 -8.59 -5.70 4.57
C MET A 86 -7.66 -4.54 4.19
N ALA A 87 -6.35 -4.78 4.17
CA ALA A 87 -5.38 -3.79 3.72
C ALA A 87 -5.56 -3.46 2.23
N ALA A 88 -5.84 -4.46 1.39
CA ALA A 88 -6.14 -4.25 -0.02
C ALA A 88 -7.41 -3.41 -0.22
N ALA A 89 -8.47 -3.65 0.54
CA ALA A 89 -9.71 -2.89 0.48
C ALA A 89 -9.48 -1.42 0.92
N LEU A 90 -8.71 -1.21 1.99
CA LEU A 90 -8.32 0.13 2.44
C LEU A 90 -7.49 0.88 1.39
N LEU A 91 -6.50 0.21 0.78
CA LEU A 91 -5.74 0.81 -0.33
C LEU A 91 -6.62 1.09 -1.56
N GLY A 92 -7.57 0.22 -1.88
CA GLY A 92 -8.55 0.45 -2.93
C GLY A 92 -9.40 1.69 -2.67
N ALA A 93 -9.93 1.83 -1.45
CA ALA A 93 -10.66 3.02 -1.02
C ALA A 93 -9.77 4.29 -1.06
N GLY A 94 -8.50 4.17 -0.65
CA GLY A 94 -7.53 5.25 -0.72
C GLY A 94 -7.21 5.68 -2.15
N SER A 95 -7.09 4.72 -3.07
CA SER A 95 -6.93 5.00 -4.51
C SER A 95 -8.12 5.74 -5.08
N LEU A 96 -9.35 5.29 -4.79
CA LEU A 96 -10.57 5.94 -5.26
C LEU A 96 -10.70 7.36 -4.72
N SER A 97 -10.38 7.56 -3.44
CA SER A 97 -10.37 8.87 -2.79
C SER A 97 -9.30 9.79 -3.38
N THR A 98 -8.11 9.25 -3.70
CA THR A 98 -7.04 10.00 -4.38
C THR A 98 -7.48 10.44 -5.77
N ALA A 99 -8.09 9.56 -6.55
CA ALA A 99 -8.61 9.89 -7.87
C ALA A 99 -9.71 10.96 -7.79
N LEU A 100 -10.65 10.84 -6.84
CA LEU A 100 -11.69 11.83 -6.58
C LEU A 100 -11.11 13.19 -6.18
N SER A 101 -10.06 13.21 -5.35
CA SER A 101 -9.36 14.45 -5.01
C SER A 101 -8.75 15.11 -6.26
N GLY A 102 -8.21 14.32 -7.20
CA GLY A 102 -7.64 14.82 -8.46
C GLY A 102 -8.67 15.31 -9.50
N THR A 103 -9.93 14.84 -9.43
CA THR A 103 -10.98 15.28 -10.36
C THR A 103 -11.54 16.65 -9.99
N VAL A 104 -11.52 17.02 -8.71
CA VAL A 104 -12.03 18.31 -8.22
C VAL A 104 -10.90 19.31 -8.09
N THR A 105 -11.05 20.48 -8.70
CA THR A 105 -10.09 21.59 -8.58
C THR A 105 -10.40 22.39 -7.32
N CYS A 106 -9.42 22.60 -6.44
CA CYS A 106 -9.58 23.51 -5.31
C CYS A 106 -9.53 24.97 -5.78
N SER A 107 -10.22 25.84 -5.05
CA SER A 107 -10.13 27.29 -5.17
C SER A 107 -8.73 27.77 -4.77
N VAL A 108 -8.35 28.98 -5.17
CA VAL A 108 -7.05 29.57 -4.80
C VAL A 108 -6.89 29.56 -3.28
N GLY A 109 -5.77 29.01 -2.81
CA GLY A 109 -5.44 28.89 -1.38
C GLY A 109 -6.12 27.72 -0.65
N CYS A 110 -6.95 26.92 -1.36
CA CYS A 110 -7.76 25.81 -0.83
C CYS A 110 -8.37 26.15 0.56
N PRO A 111 -9.39 27.05 0.62
CA PRO A 111 -9.90 27.60 1.88
C PRO A 111 -10.39 26.53 2.86
N LEU A 112 -10.06 26.69 4.14
CA LEU A 112 -10.41 25.76 5.22
C LEU A 112 -11.40 26.39 6.22
N PRO A 113 -12.57 25.77 6.45
CA PRO A 113 -13.45 26.18 7.55
C PRO A 113 -12.78 25.91 8.92
N PRO A 114 -13.05 26.73 9.95
CA PRO A 114 -13.94 27.90 9.95
C PRO A 114 -13.25 29.22 9.52
N PHE A 115 -11.95 29.19 9.19
CA PHE A 115 -11.14 30.39 8.97
C PHE A 115 -11.45 31.09 7.65
N GLU A 116 -11.82 30.32 6.62
CA GLU A 116 -12.12 30.83 5.28
C GLU A 116 -13.41 30.21 4.73
N ARG A 117 -14.11 30.90 3.82
CA ARG A 117 -15.33 30.36 3.18
C ARG A 117 -14.95 29.32 2.13
N ALA A 118 -15.10 28.05 2.47
CA ALA A 118 -14.91 26.94 1.54
C ALA A 118 -16.09 26.79 0.57
N THR A 119 -15.78 26.48 -0.69
CA THR A 119 -16.78 26.02 -1.67
C THR A 119 -17.03 24.52 -1.50
N VAL A 120 -18.07 24.00 -2.16
CA VAL A 120 -18.31 22.54 -2.21
C VAL A 120 -17.12 21.80 -2.84
N GLY A 121 -16.49 22.40 -3.85
CA GLY A 121 -15.30 21.82 -4.49
C GLY A 121 -14.13 21.67 -3.52
N ASP A 122 -13.89 22.69 -2.69
CA ASP A 122 -12.83 22.66 -1.68
C ASP A 122 -13.08 21.56 -0.62
N LEU A 123 -14.33 21.39 -0.20
CA LEU A 123 -14.73 20.35 0.76
C LEU A 123 -14.58 18.94 0.17
N VAL A 124 -14.99 18.74 -1.09
CA VAL A 124 -14.84 17.42 -1.74
C VAL A 124 -13.36 17.10 -1.95
N HIS A 125 -12.56 18.06 -2.44
CA HIS A 125 -11.12 17.87 -2.62
C HIS A 125 -10.42 17.57 -1.29
N GLY A 126 -10.61 18.43 -0.28
CA GLY A 126 -9.99 18.27 1.04
C GLY A 126 -10.44 16.99 1.75
N GLY A 127 -11.75 16.71 1.77
CA GLY A 127 -12.31 15.50 2.36
C GLY A 127 -11.82 14.23 1.70
N ALA A 128 -11.74 14.20 0.37
CA ALA A 128 -11.19 13.07 -0.37
C ALA A 128 -9.69 12.87 -0.09
N SER A 129 -8.91 13.95 0.03
CA SER A 129 -7.48 13.88 0.41
C SER A 129 -7.26 13.34 1.84
N ILE A 130 -8.10 13.75 2.79
CA ILE A 130 -8.08 13.24 4.17
C ILE A 130 -8.46 11.74 4.18
N ALA A 131 -9.52 11.35 3.47
CA ALA A 131 -9.94 9.96 3.36
C ALA A 131 -8.86 9.08 2.69
N ALA A 132 -8.22 9.57 1.63
CA ALA A 132 -7.11 8.88 0.96
C ALA A 132 -5.95 8.62 1.92
N THR A 133 -5.49 9.66 2.63
CA THR A 133 -4.38 9.55 3.58
C THR A 133 -4.75 8.63 4.75
N GLY A 134 -5.94 8.83 5.33
CA GLY A 134 -6.43 8.04 6.46
C GLY A 134 -6.53 6.55 6.13
N THR A 135 -7.10 6.20 4.98
CA THR A 135 -7.22 4.79 4.56
C THR A 135 -5.86 4.14 4.26
N ILE A 136 -4.90 4.87 3.68
CA ILE A 136 -3.52 4.39 3.49
C ILE A 136 -2.85 4.13 4.84
N VAL A 137 -2.97 5.04 5.81
CA VAL A 137 -2.39 4.85 7.16
C VAL A 137 -3.07 3.70 7.90
N LEU A 138 -4.40 3.56 7.78
CA LEU A 138 -5.11 2.40 8.32
C LEU A 138 -4.68 1.09 7.64
N ALA A 139 -4.33 1.11 6.35
CA ALA A 139 -3.77 -0.06 5.67
C ALA A 139 -2.40 -0.44 6.25
N MET A 140 -1.54 0.54 6.60
CA MET A 140 -0.28 0.28 7.31
C MET A 140 -0.55 -0.41 8.66
N VAL A 141 -1.51 0.10 9.44
CA VAL A 141 -1.90 -0.51 10.72
C VAL A 141 -2.44 -1.92 10.52
N ALA A 142 -3.33 -2.14 9.55
CA ALA A 142 -3.89 -3.44 9.23
C ALA A 142 -2.79 -4.47 8.88
N VAL A 143 -1.81 -4.07 8.05
CA VAL A 143 -0.66 -4.92 7.70
C VAL A 143 0.22 -5.21 8.93
N ALA A 144 0.49 -4.20 9.77
CA ALA A 144 1.32 -4.35 10.96
C ALA A 144 0.75 -5.36 11.97
N LEU A 145 -0.58 -5.31 12.16
CA LEU A 145 -1.32 -6.16 13.10
C LEU A 145 -1.61 -7.57 12.56
N HIS A 146 -1.55 -7.77 11.24
CA HIS A 146 -1.85 -9.07 10.64
C HIS A 146 -0.73 -10.08 10.91
N ARG A 147 -1.04 -11.17 11.63
CA ARG A 147 -0.03 -12.17 12.05
C ARG A 147 0.62 -12.89 10.87
N ASP A 148 -0.15 -13.17 9.82
CA ASP A 148 0.33 -13.86 8.61
C ASP A 148 1.04 -12.95 7.58
N ALA A 149 1.19 -11.66 7.88
CA ALA A 149 2.09 -10.83 7.09
C ALA A 149 3.55 -11.21 7.42
N GLY A 150 4.41 -11.29 6.40
CA GLY A 150 5.83 -11.59 6.61
C GLY A 150 6.48 -10.57 7.54
N ARG A 151 7.48 -10.99 8.35
CA ARG A 151 8.12 -10.13 9.37
C ARG A 151 8.62 -8.80 8.81
N ARG A 152 9.20 -8.80 7.59
CA ARG A 152 9.68 -7.58 6.90
C ARG A 152 8.54 -6.62 6.61
N LEU A 153 7.46 -7.11 6.00
CA LEU A 153 6.29 -6.31 5.65
C LEU A 153 5.61 -5.73 6.90
N ARG A 154 5.49 -6.54 7.97
CA ARG A 154 4.98 -6.07 9.26
C ARG A 154 5.84 -4.98 9.89
N GLY A 155 7.17 -5.16 9.89
CA GLY A 155 8.10 -4.18 10.44
C GLY A 155 8.04 -2.85 9.70
N LEU A 156 8.03 -2.88 8.35
CA LEU A 156 7.88 -1.68 7.52
C LEU A 156 6.55 -0.96 7.79
N ALA A 157 5.45 -1.71 7.83
CA ALA A 157 4.13 -1.15 8.08
C ALA A 157 4.00 -0.58 9.51
N ALA A 158 4.55 -1.27 10.51
CA ALA A 158 4.56 -0.79 11.89
C ALA A 158 5.38 0.50 12.04
N GLY A 159 6.59 0.55 11.45
CA GLY A 159 7.43 1.75 11.46
C GLY A 159 6.77 2.93 10.75
N ALA A 160 6.20 2.70 9.57
CA ALA A 160 5.47 3.73 8.83
C ALA A 160 4.25 4.24 9.60
N ALA A 161 3.44 3.33 10.17
CA ALA A 161 2.26 3.71 10.97
C ALA A 161 2.63 4.49 12.23
N ALA A 162 3.71 4.09 12.92
CA ALA A 162 4.20 4.77 14.13
C ALA A 162 4.61 6.23 13.86
N VAL A 163 5.06 6.53 12.64
CA VAL A 163 5.39 7.90 12.21
C VAL A 163 4.18 8.63 11.63
N ALA A 164 3.40 7.96 10.77
CA ALA A 164 2.29 8.59 10.05
C ALA A 164 1.12 8.95 10.96
N LEU A 165 0.76 8.12 11.94
CA LEU A 165 -0.34 8.40 12.86
C LEU A 165 -0.17 9.71 13.64
N PRO A 166 0.95 9.97 14.35
CA PRO A 166 1.14 11.22 15.06
C PRO A 166 1.24 12.42 14.10
N LEU A 167 1.83 12.24 12.91
CA LEU A 167 1.88 13.31 11.91
C LEU A 167 0.47 13.66 11.38
N CYS A 168 -0.37 12.68 11.06
CA CYS A 168 -1.76 12.92 10.66
C CYS A 168 -2.55 13.62 11.76
N ALA A 169 -2.36 13.22 13.03
CA ALA A 169 -2.97 13.89 14.17
C ALA A 169 -2.48 15.35 14.28
N ALA A 170 -1.18 15.60 14.09
CA ALA A 170 -0.60 16.94 14.10
C ALA A 170 -1.11 17.81 12.94
N VAL A 171 -1.25 17.27 11.72
CA VAL A 171 -1.85 17.95 10.57
C VAL A 171 -3.29 18.35 10.89
N GLY A 172 -4.12 17.40 11.35
CA GLY A 172 -5.52 17.68 11.68
C GLY A 172 -5.66 18.71 12.80
N LEU A 173 -4.85 18.61 13.84
CA LEU A 173 -4.85 19.58 14.94
C LEU A 173 -4.38 20.96 14.47
N ALA A 174 -3.33 21.04 13.65
CA ALA A 174 -2.83 22.30 13.11
C ALA A 174 -3.86 22.97 12.18
N MET A 175 -4.54 22.19 11.32
CA MET A 175 -5.64 22.70 10.50
C MET A 175 -6.79 23.27 11.35
N LEU A 176 -7.12 22.64 12.48
CA LEU A 176 -8.19 23.10 13.38
C LEU A 176 -7.80 24.32 14.22
N LEU A 177 -6.55 24.41 14.67
CA LEU A 177 -6.11 25.45 15.61
C LEU A 177 -5.47 26.67 14.93
N VAL A 178 -4.72 26.44 13.85
CA VAL A 178 -3.91 27.46 13.16
C VAL A 178 -4.53 27.81 11.80
N GLY A 179 -5.23 26.85 11.18
CA GLY A 179 -5.73 26.99 9.81
C GLY A 179 -4.59 26.83 8.81
N ARG A 180 -4.52 27.74 7.83
CA ARG A 180 -3.56 27.67 6.73
C ARG A 180 -2.20 28.24 7.13
N GLY A 181 -1.12 27.52 6.79
CA GLY A 181 0.24 28.02 6.98
C GLY A 181 1.33 27.05 6.52
N SER A 182 2.58 27.53 6.53
CA SER A 182 3.77 26.77 6.14
C SER A 182 3.96 25.50 6.98
N LEU A 183 3.60 25.54 8.27
CA LEU A 183 3.65 24.38 9.15
C LEU A 183 2.79 23.22 8.61
N VAL A 184 1.52 23.50 8.27
CA VAL A 184 0.60 22.47 7.75
C VAL A 184 1.11 21.95 6.41
N GLY A 185 1.54 22.85 5.51
CA GLY A 185 2.12 22.46 4.23
C GLY A 185 3.37 21.57 4.36
N VAL A 186 4.24 21.82 5.33
CA VAL A 186 5.41 20.96 5.60
C VAL A 186 4.96 19.61 6.16
N LEU A 187 4.07 19.61 7.16
CA LEU A 187 3.58 18.37 7.76
C LEU A 187 2.88 17.47 6.73
N GLU A 188 2.07 18.04 5.84
CA GLU A 188 1.44 17.31 4.73
C GLU A 188 2.49 16.64 3.84
N ARG A 189 3.52 17.37 3.41
CA ARG A 189 4.61 16.83 2.59
C ARG A 189 5.32 15.68 3.29
N VAL A 190 5.56 15.80 4.60
CA VAL A 190 6.20 14.73 5.39
C VAL A 190 5.29 13.50 5.45
N VAL A 191 3.99 13.66 5.70
CA VAL A 191 3.03 12.54 5.70
C VAL A 191 2.99 11.85 4.34
N LEU A 192 2.90 12.62 3.25
CA LEU A 192 2.91 12.08 1.89
C LEU A 192 4.22 11.37 1.56
N ALA A 193 5.37 11.91 1.99
CA ALA A 193 6.66 11.26 1.82
C ALA A 193 6.72 9.91 2.56
N VAL A 194 6.21 9.84 3.79
CA VAL A 194 6.11 8.56 4.53
C VAL A 194 5.21 7.56 3.79
N ALA A 195 4.07 8.00 3.27
CA ALA A 195 3.17 7.15 2.49
C ALA A 195 3.82 6.62 1.20
N VAL A 196 4.52 7.48 0.46
CA VAL A 196 5.27 7.11 -0.76
C VAL A 196 6.38 6.12 -0.44
N LEU A 197 7.21 6.41 0.57
CA LEU A 197 8.32 5.54 0.99
C LEU A 197 7.80 4.16 1.41
N TRP A 198 6.74 4.11 2.21
CA TRP A 198 6.11 2.86 2.60
C TRP A 198 5.53 2.10 1.40
N GLY A 199 4.84 2.79 0.49
CA GLY A 199 4.25 2.18 -0.71
C GLY A 199 5.30 1.56 -1.63
N VAL A 200 6.39 2.30 -1.91
CA VAL A 200 7.53 1.80 -2.70
C VAL A 200 8.21 0.64 -1.99
N ALA A 201 8.55 0.77 -0.70
CA ALA A 201 9.20 -0.31 0.05
C ALA A 201 8.33 -1.58 0.11
N THR A 202 7.01 -1.43 0.27
CA THR A 202 6.06 -2.55 0.25
C THR A 202 6.02 -3.22 -1.12
N ALA A 203 5.90 -2.43 -2.19
CA ALA A 203 5.94 -2.93 -3.57
C ALA A 203 7.26 -3.69 -3.85
N THR A 204 8.39 -3.15 -3.41
CA THR A 204 9.70 -3.78 -3.56
C THR A 204 9.81 -5.11 -2.80
N VAL A 205 9.33 -5.16 -1.55
CA VAL A 205 9.31 -6.42 -0.77
C VAL A 205 8.41 -7.46 -1.44
N LEU A 206 7.26 -7.07 -1.97
CA LEU A 206 6.36 -7.97 -2.68
C LEU A 206 6.96 -8.46 -4.01
N GLY A 207 7.68 -7.60 -4.74
CA GLY A 207 8.32 -7.95 -6.01
C GLY A 207 9.53 -8.88 -5.88
N PHE A 208 10.24 -8.82 -4.75
CA PHE A 208 11.40 -9.69 -4.47
C PHE A 208 11.07 -10.96 -3.69
N THR A 209 9.80 -11.21 -3.37
CA THR A 209 9.43 -12.50 -2.77
C THR A 209 9.44 -13.56 -3.87
N ASP A 210 10.50 -14.36 -3.92
CA ASP A 210 10.75 -15.34 -5.00
C ASP A 210 9.53 -16.21 -5.32
N PRO A 211 9.33 -16.60 -6.59
CA PRO A 211 8.41 -17.67 -6.92
C PRO A 211 8.83 -18.93 -6.13
N PRO A 212 7.88 -19.71 -5.58
CA PRO A 212 8.23 -20.97 -4.95
C PRO A 212 9.05 -21.81 -5.94
N ALA A 213 10.22 -22.28 -5.50
CA ALA A 213 11.09 -23.11 -6.30
C ALA A 213 10.26 -24.21 -6.98
N PRO A 214 10.47 -24.49 -8.28
CA PRO A 214 9.74 -25.56 -8.94
C PRO A 214 9.88 -26.82 -8.10
N PRO A 215 8.79 -27.57 -7.87
CA PRO A 215 8.87 -28.80 -7.09
C PRO A 215 9.95 -29.63 -7.74
N VAL A 216 11.00 -29.94 -6.97
CA VAL A 216 12.04 -30.88 -7.37
C VAL A 216 11.26 -32.12 -7.77
N ARG A 217 11.17 -32.39 -9.07
CA ARG A 217 10.77 -33.69 -9.59
C ARG A 217 11.84 -34.61 -9.05
N THR A 218 11.63 -35.17 -7.86
CA THR A 218 12.27 -36.41 -7.45
C THR A 218 11.80 -37.40 -8.50
N GLY A 219 12.60 -37.50 -9.57
CA GLY A 219 12.35 -38.38 -10.67
C GLY A 219 12.05 -39.72 -10.06
N GLY A 220 10.85 -40.23 -10.36
CA GLY A 220 10.55 -41.62 -10.15
C GLY A 220 11.62 -42.39 -10.89
N ALA A 221 12.60 -42.88 -10.12
CA ALA A 221 13.34 -44.05 -10.51
C ALA A 221 12.28 -45.15 -10.54
N SER A 222 11.68 -45.32 -11.72
CA SER A 222 11.00 -46.56 -12.12
C SER A 222 12.04 -47.66 -12.00
N ARG A 223 12.14 -48.21 -10.79
CA ARG A 223 12.84 -49.44 -10.51
C ARG A 223 11.92 -50.53 -11.05
N THR A 224 12.13 -50.85 -12.33
CA THR A 224 11.79 -52.14 -12.90
C THR A 224 12.39 -53.20 -11.99
N GLY A 225 11.52 -53.85 -11.23
CA GLY A 225 11.86 -54.82 -10.20
C GLY A 225 10.74 -55.82 -10.07
N ASP A 226 10.51 -56.54 -11.17
CA ASP A 226 9.89 -57.86 -11.16
C ASP A 226 10.55 -58.71 -10.07
N GLY A 227 9.75 -59.23 -9.15
CA GLY A 227 10.27 -59.84 -7.93
C GLY A 227 9.18 -60.29 -6.98
N LYS A 228 8.39 -61.29 -7.40
CA LYS A 228 7.69 -62.22 -6.52
C LYS A 228 8.52 -62.49 -5.25
N ARG A 229 7.99 -62.19 -4.07
CA ARG A 229 8.31 -62.96 -2.85
C ARG A 229 7.26 -62.79 -1.75
N HIS A 230 7.00 -63.93 -1.13
CA HIS A 230 5.94 -64.33 -0.21
C HIS A 230 5.68 -63.45 1.02
N PRO A 231 4.48 -63.58 1.63
CA PRO A 231 4.21 -63.10 2.98
C PRO A 231 4.81 -64.06 4.04
N PRO A 232 5.50 -63.56 5.06
CA PRO A 232 5.59 -64.25 6.35
C PRO A 232 4.50 -63.74 7.29
N SER A 233 3.61 -64.67 7.62
CA SER A 233 3.07 -64.98 8.95
C SER A 233 3.20 -63.92 10.05
N SER A 234 2.01 -63.63 10.60
CA SER A 234 1.75 -63.34 12.01
C SER A 234 2.72 -64.02 12.99
N GLU A 235 3.40 -63.23 13.82
CA GLU A 235 3.84 -63.56 15.19
C GLU A 235 4.44 -62.27 15.76
N GLY A 236 3.82 -61.64 16.73
CA GLY A 236 4.28 -61.80 18.10
C GLY A 236 3.77 -60.63 18.93
N PHE A 237 2.84 -60.97 19.81
CA PHE A 237 2.34 -60.18 20.91
C PHE A 237 3.47 -60.04 21.93
N ASP A 238 3.90 -58.82 22.29
CA ASP A 238 4.75 -58.63 23.47
C ASP A 238 4.08 -57.66 24.46
N HIS A 239 3.44 -58.28 25.45
CA HIS A 239 3.05 -57.65 26.70
C HIS A 239 4.29 -57.53 27.59
N ARG A 240 4.81 -56.32 27.77
CA ARG A 240 5.50 -55.92 29.01
C ARG A 240 5.88 -54.44 29.01
N ARG A 241 5.16 -53.64 29.81
CA ARG A 241 5.77 -52.64 30.71
C ARG A 241 4.75 -52.17 31.76
N PRO A 242 5.03 -52.36 33.06
CA PRO A 242 4.26 -51.77 34.16
C PRO A 242 4.68 -50.31 34.41
N PRO A 243 3.85 -49.53 35.14
CA PRO A 243 4.13 -48.15 35.51
C PRO A 243 5.05 -48.03 36.74
N SER A 244 5.75 -46.91 36.80
CA SER A 244 6.35 -46.32 38.01
C SER A 244 6.05 -44.83 38.01
#